data_AF-A0A8D8KJD5-F1
#
_entry.id   AF-A0A8D8KJD5-F1
#
_cell.length_a   1.000
_cell.length_b   1.000
_cell.length_c   1.000
_cell.angle_alpha   90.00
_cell.angle_beta   90.00
_cell.angle_gamma   90.00
#
_symmetry.space_group_name_H-M   'P 1'
#
loop_
_entity.id
_entity.type
_entity.pdbx_description
1 polymer ?
#
loop_
_entity_poly.entity_id
_entity_poly.type
_entity_poly.pdbx_seq_one_letter_code
_entity_poly.pdbx_strand_id
1 'polypeptide(L)'
;GLNANPTLNIANKVYVMDKYTVKAGFGEVAQKSFYSEAETVNFGENDAAAKKINGWVEQKTNDKIKDLISSDCLGQDTRMVLVNAIHFKGTWKHQFEKQRTIPMPFWISATESIEVPTMNIKKHFNYGVFEELNASALELTYSDGDLSMLILLPNERDGLPQLEEKLQSINIADLTSKMYSQEVEVALPKFKIEFDVDLKETLEKLGMGTMFTDKADFSELLEQPDPLYVSKVVHKAFIEVNEEGTEAAAATGMMIMAMCYMEPIRFIADHPFYFALYDKKQNVFAFNGRIYRPTL
;
A
#
# COMPACT_ATOMS: atom_id res chain seq x y z
N GLY A 1 25.61 12.86 5.68
CA GLY A 1 24.36 12.52 6.40
C GLY A 1 23.84 11.20 5.87
N LEU A 2 22.98 10.52 6.61
CA LEU A 2 22.33 9.30 6.15
C LEU A 2 21.17 9.67 5.21
N ASN A 3 21.41 9.66 3.90
CA ASN A 3 20.34 9.70 2.91
C ASN A 3 19.65 8.33 2.89
N ALA A 4 18.66 8.15 3.76
CA ALA A 4 17.73 7.04 3.65
C ALA A 4 16.79 7.30 2.47
N ASN A 5 17.08 6.69 1.32
CA ASN A 5 16.12 6.67 0.20
C ASN A 5 14.84 5.94 0.66
N PRO A 6 13.65 6.38 0.25
CA PRO A 6 12.42 5.65 0.54
C PRO A 6 12.53 4.23 -0.01
N THR A 7 12.15 3.28 0.84
CA THR A 7 12.35 1.85 0.64
C THR A 7 10.98 1.20 0.43
N LEU A 8 10.59 1.11 -0.84
CA LEU A 8 9.46 0.30 -1.28
C LEU A 8 9.95 -1.14 -1.48
N ASN A 9 9.76 -1.99 -0.48
CA ASN A 9 10.05 -3.42 -0.57
C ASN A 9 8.81 -4.14 -1.09
N ILE A 10 8.82 -4.50 -2.38
CA ILE A 10 7.87 -5.47 -2.95
C ILE A 10 8.56 -6.84 -2.96
N ALA A 11 7.95 -7.80 -2.27
CA ALA A 11 8.45 -9.14 -2.09
C ALA A 11 7.51 -10.14 -2.78
N ASN A 12 7.76 -10.40 -4.06
CA ASN A 12 7.11 -11.47 -4.81
C ASN A 12 7.86 -12.79 -4.59
N LYS A 13 7.12 -13.91 -4.45
CA LYS A 13 7.70 -15.25 -4.57
C LYS A 13 6.70 -16.30 -5.02
N VAL A 14 7.20 -17.27 -5.78
CA VAL A 14 6.50 -18.50 -6.15
C VAL A 14 7.09 -19.63 -5.32
N TYR A 15 6.24 -20.34 -4.59
CA TYR A 15 6.62 -21.59 -3.91
C TYR A 15 5.93 -22.76 -4.60
N VAL A 16 6.70 -23.81 -4.89
CA VAL A 16 6.26 -25.01 -5.63
C VAL A 16 6.45 -26.24 -4.75
N MET A 17 5.59 -27.25 -4.89
CA MET A 17 5.71 -28.51 -4.17
C MET A 17 7.06 -29.19 -4.45
N ASP A 18 7.57 -29.99 -3.51
CA ASP A 18 8.79 -30.78 -3.73
C ASP A 18 8.57 -31.85 -4.83
N LYS A 19 9.69 -32.42 -5.32
CA LYS A 19 9.76 -33.35 -6.47
C LYS A 19 9.48 -32.73 -7.84
N TYR A 20 8.98 -31.49 -7.91
CA TYR A 20 8.88 -30.73 -9.15
C TYR A 20 10.15 -29.91 -9.45
N THR A 21 10.50 -29.80 -10.73
CA THR A 21 11.58 -28.95 -11.24
C THR A 21 10.96 -27.76 -11.96
N VAL A 22 11.39 -26.54 -11.63
CA VAL A 22 10.98 -25.34 -12.37
C VAL A 22 11.74 -25.26 -13.70
N LYS A 23 11.03 -25.05 -14.82
CA LYS A 23 11.65 -24.86 -16.14
C LYS A 23 12.59 -23.65 -16.11
N ALA A 24 13.79 -23.81 -16.65
CA ALA A 24 14.79 -22.74 -16.73
C ALA A 24 14.25 -21.44 -17.36
N GLY A 25 13.39 -21.55 -18.39
CA GLY A 25 12.76 -20.39 -19.02
C GLY A 25 11.86 -19.58 -18.07
N PHE A 26 11.06 -20.24 -17.22
CA PHE A 26 10.29 -19.54 -16.20
C PHE A 26 11.19 -18.99 -15.07
N GLY A 27 12.21 -19.76 -14.65
CA GLY A 27 13.20 -19.31 -13.67
C GLY A 27 13.90 -18.02 -14.09
N GLU A 28 14.33 -17.91 -15.35
CA GLU A 28 14.91 -16.68 -15.89
C GLU A 28 13.93 -15.51 -15.89
N VAL A 29 12.66 -15.71 -16.25
CA VAL A 29 11.63 -14.65 -16.24
C VAL A 29 11.32 -14.20 -14.80
N ALA A 30 11.19 -15.13 -13.87
CA ALA A 30 10.99 -14.82 -12.46
C ALA A 30 12.14 -13.97 -11.89
N GLN A 31 13.39 -14.36 -12.17
CA GLN A 31 14.57 -13.69 -11.64
C GLN A 31 14.79 -12.31 -12.32
N LYS A 32 14.58 -12.20 -13.64
CA LYS A 32 14.82 -10.97 -14.42
C LYS A 32 13.69 -9.94 -14.29
N SER A 33 12.43 -10.37 -14.26
CA SER A 33 11.27 -9.47 -14.30
C SER A 33 10.62 -9.22 -12.93
N PHE A 34 10.73 -10.18 -12.00
CA PHE A 34 10.09 -10.08 -10.67
C PHE A 34 11.09 -10.06 -9.52
N TYR A 35 12.41 -10.09 -9.81
CA TYR A 35 13.50 -10.17 -8.82
C TYR A 35 13.31 -11.32 -7.81
N SER A 36 12.70 -12.41 -8.28
CA SER A 36 12.22 -13.53 -7.48
C SER A 36 12.75 -14.85 -8.02
N GLU A 37 13.10 -15.77 -7.14
CA GLU A 37 13.38 -17.16 -7.50
C GLU A 37 12.20 -18.03 -7.08
N ALA A 38 11.72 -18.88 -7.98
CA ALA A 38 10.74 -19.90 -7.66
C ALA A 38 11.43 -20.99 -6.82
N GLU A 39 10.89 -21.29 -5.64
CA GLU A 39 11.55 -22.18 -4.67
C GLU A 39 10.70 -23.41 -4.36
N THR A 40 11.34 -24.58 -4.30
CA THR A 40 10.70 -25.84 -3.91
C THR A 40 10.57 -25.98 -2.39
N VAL A 41 9.41 -26.49 -1.96
CA VAL A 41 9.02 -26.67 -0.56
C VAL A 41 8.14 -27.92 -0.46
N ASN A 42 8.44 -28.83 0.46
CA ASN A 42 7.54 -29.93 0.78
C ASN A 42 6.33 -29.39 1.56
N PHE A 43 5.24 -29.06 0.87
CA PHE A 43 4.00 -28.60 1.51
C PHE A 43 3.32 -29.68 2.37
N GLY A 44 3.71 -30.96 2.23
CA GLY A 44 3.31 -32.04 3.15
C GLY A 44 4.01 -31.99 4.51
N GLU A 45 5.04 -31.15 4.68
CA GLU A 45 5.61 -30.76 5.98
C GLU A 45 5.08 -29.38 6.37
N ASN A 46 3.76 -29.27 6.52
CA ASN A 46 2.97 -28.05 6.70
C ASN A 46 3.66 -26.96 7.56
N ASP A 47 4.09 -27.29 8.78
CA ASP A 47 4.69 -26.34 9.73
C ASP A 47 6.06 -25.84 9.27
N ALA A 48 6.89 -26.71 8.69
CA ALA A 48 8.19 -26.34 8.15
C ALA A 48 8.04 -25.47 6.90
N ALA A 49 7.06 -25.79 6.04
CA ALA A 49 6.72 -25.02 4.86
C ALA A 49 6.19 -23.62 5.21
N ALA A 50 5.22 -23.51 6.13
CA ALA A 50 4.69 -22.22 6.58
C ALA A 50 5.78 -21.37 7.24
N LYS A 51 6.59 -21.96 8.14
CA LYS A 51 7.72 -21.26 8.78
C LYS A 51 8.77 -20.77 7.79
N LYS A 52 9.06 -21.55 6.73
CA LYS A 52 9.99 -21.16 5.66
C LYS A 52 9.45 -19.99 4.83
N ILE A 53 8.15 -19.98 4.53
CA ILE A 53 7.48 -18.88 3.82
C ILE A 53 7.46 -17.62 4.70
N ASN A 54 6.94 -17.72 5.92
CA ASN A 54 6.79 -16.58 6.84
C ASN A 54 8.16 -15.95 7.16
N GLY A 55 9.19 -16.74 7.46
CA GLY A 55 10.54 -16.23 7.72
C GLY A 55 11.19 -15.50 6.53
N TRP A 56 10.88 -15.89 5.29
CA TRP A 56 11.32 -15.15 4.10
C TRP A 56 10.57 -13.81 3.94
N VAL A 57 9.26 -13.80 4.24
CA VAL A 57 8.44 -12.58 4.20
C VAL A 57 8.88 -11.59 5.27
N GLU A 58 9.12 -12.04 6.50
CA GLU A 58 9.64 -11.22 7.59
C GLU A 58 10.98 -10.56 7.20
N GLN A 59 11.93 -11.36 6.70
CA GLN A 59 13.22 -10.84 6.22
C GLN A 59 13.08 -9.78 5.13
N LYS A 60 12.14 -9.94 4.19
CA LYS A 60 11.93 -8.98 3.09
C LYS A 60 11.15 -7.73 3.50
N THR A 61 10.41 -7.78 4.61
CA THR A 61 9.52 -6.71 5.08
C THR A 61 10.02 -6.01 6.34
N ASN A 62 11.28 -6.26 6.75
CA ASN A 62 11.89 -5.74 7.98
C ASN A 62 11.08 -6.13 9.24
N ASP A 63 10.68 -7.39 9.31
CA ASP A 63 9.88 -7.99 10.38
C ASP A 63 8.49 -7.35 10.61
N LYS A 64 8.03 -6.50 9.69
CA LYS A 64 6.70 -5.84 9.76
C LYS A 64 5.54 -6.73 9.30
N ILE A 65 5.79 -7.67 8.39
CA ILE A 65 4.79 -8.66 7.96
C ILE A 65 5.20 -10.03 8.48
N LYS A 66 4.47 -10.49 9.51
CA LYS A 66 4.61 -11.82 10.12
C LYS A 66 3.43 -12.71 9.74
N ASP A 67 3.61 -14.02 9.94
CA ASP A 67 2.55 -15.03 9.85
C ASP A 67 1.65 -14.83 8.61
N LEU A 68 2.27 -14.83 7.41
CA LEU A 68 1.58 -14.67 6.14
C LEU A 68 0.66 -15.86 5.85
N ILE A 69 1.12 -17.08 6.16
CA ILE A 69 0.37 -18.31 5.89
C ILE A 69 0.38 -19.21 7.13
N SER A 70 -0.80 -19.72 7.52
CA SER A 70 -0.91 -20.80 8.51
C SER A 70 -0.46 -22.13 7.88
N SER A 71 0.09 -23.03 8.69
CA SER A 71 0.36 -24.41 8.28
C SER A 71 -0.93 -25.19 7.96
N ASP A 72 -2.08 -24.79 8.49
CA ASP A 72 -3.40 -25.34 8.11
C ASP A 72 -3.79 -25.05 6.64
N CYS A 73 -3.16 -24.04 6.03
CA CYS A 73 -3.40 -23.65 4.63
C CYS A 73 -2.54 -24.42 3.61
N LEU A 74 -1.70 -25.34 4.09
CA LEU A 74 -0.77 -26.15 3.29
C LEU A 74 -1.11 -27.64 3.43
N GLY A 75 -0.52 -28.49 2.58
CA GLY A 75 -0.64 -29.93 2.69
C GLY A 75 -0.14 -30.67 1.45
N GLN A 76 -0.33 -31.98 1.43
CA GLN A 76 0.10 -32.85 0.32
C GLN A 76 -0.59 -32.54 -1.01
N ASP A 77 -1.73 -31.86 -1.00
CA ASP A 77 -2.47 -31.42 -2.20
C ASP A 77 -2.15 -29.99 -2.65
N THR A 78 -1.37 -29.23 -1.87
CA THR A 78 -0.81 -27.96 -2.34
C THR A 78 0.16 -28.22 -3.50
N ARG A 79 0.02 -27.49 -4.60
CA ARG A 79 0.90 -27.58 -5.78
C ARG A 79 1.74 -26.33 -5.94
N MET A 80 1.12 -25.17 -5.81
CA MET A 80 1.77 -23.87 -5.90
C MET A 80 1.12 -22.84 -4.97
N VAL A 81 1.95 -22.05 -4.30
CA VAL A 81 1.55 -20.89 -3.49
C VAL A 81 2.20 -19.64 -4.08
N LEU A 82 1.37 -18.65 -4.41
CA LEU A 82 1.85 -17.33 -4.83
C LEU A 82 1.84 -16.39 -3.62
N VAL A 83 2.99 -15.77 -3.36
CA VAL A 83 3.22 -14.83 -2.26
C VAL A 83 3.52 -13.45 -2.83
N ASN A 84 2.76 -12.45 -2.41
CA ASN A 84 3.10 -11.05 -2.59
C ASN A 84 3.00 -10.33 -1.24
N ALA A 85 4.12 -9.79 -0.76
CA ALA A 85 4.15 -8.93 0.42
C ALA A 85 4.69 -7.55 0.06
N ILE A 86 4.02 -6.48 0.51
CA ILE A 86 4.43 -5.09 0.24
C ILE A 86 4.66 -4.36 1.56
N HIS A 87 5.88 -3.87 1.77
CA HIS A 87 6.25 -3.00 2.87
C HIS A 87 6.79 -1.69 2.30
N PHE A 88 6.13 -0.58 2.59
CA PHE A 88 6.61 0.76 2.24
C PHE A 88 7.12 1.52 3.49
N LYS A 89 8.33 2.08 3.39
CA LYS A 89 8.90 3.03 4.35
C LYS A 89 9.46 4.23 3.60
N GLY A 90 9.01 5.44 3.90
CA GLY A 90 9.48 6.65 3.21
C GLY A 90 9.42 7.89 4.09
N THR A 91 10.44 8.74 3.97
CA THR A 91 10.60 9.98 4.74
C THR A 91 9.93 11.15 4.00
N TRP A 92 9.11 11.96 4.69
CA TRP A 92 8.42 13.08 4.04
C TRP A 92 9.42 14.15 3.59
N LYS A 93 9.20 14.76 2.42
CA LYS A 93 9.89 16.00 1.99
C LYS A 93 9.61 17.17 2.94
N HIS A 94 8.41 17.18 3.52
CA HIS A 94 7.95 18.16 4.51
C HIS A 94 7.43 17.41 5.74
N GLN A 95 8.37 17.08 6.64
CA GLN A 95 8.07 16.37 7.89
C GLN A 95 7.21 17.24 8.81
N PHE A 96 6.23 16.60 9.45
CA PHE A 96 5.44 17.20 10.53
C PHE A 96 6.31 17.33 11.79
N GLU A 97 6.00 18.31 12.63
CA GLU A 97 6.69 18.50 13.90
C GLU A 97 5.99 17.64 14.97
N LYS A 98 6.71 16.70 15.62
CA LYS A 98 6.16 15.80 16.67
C LYS A 98 5.49 16.57 17.82
N GLN A 99 5.90 17.81 18.08
CA GLN A 99 5.33 18.73 19.07
C GLN A 99 3.99 19.35 18.64
N ARG A 100 3.58 19.19 17.38
CA ARG A 100 2.33 19.66 16.79
C ARG A 100 1.33 18.54 16.51
N THR A 101 1.69 17.29 16.83
CA THR A 101 0.73 16.18 16.89
C THR A 101 -0.15 16.36 18.13
N ILE A 102 -1.47 16.45 17.95
CA ILE A 102 -2.44 16.62 19.04
C ILE A 102 -3.61 15.64 18.88
N PRO A 103 -4.29 15.22 19.96
CA PRO A 103 -5.57 14.53 19.85
C PRO A 103 -6.58 15.40 19.09
N MET A 104 -7.25 14.80 18.11
CA MET A 104 -8.38 15.41 17.39
C MET A 104 -9.45 14.34 17.15
N PRO A 105 -10.74 14.71 17.08
CA PRO A 105 -11.78 13.78 16.68
C PRO A 105 -11.57 13.33 15.23
N PHE A 106 -11.68 12.03 14.99
CA PHE A 106 -11.87 11.43 13.68
C PHE A 106 -13.25 10.78 13.63
N TRP A 107 -14.12 11.28 12.76
CA TRP A 107 -15.47 10.78 12.50
C TRP A 107 -15.40 9.45 11.77
N ILE A 108 -15.84 8.38 12.42
CA ILE A 108 -15.95 7.05 11.81
C ILE A 108 -17.35 6.79 11.23
N SER A 109 -18.29 7.71 11.50
CA SER A 109 -19.58 7.84 10.83
C SER A 109 -20.05 9.31 10.88
N ALA A 110 -21.21 9.62 10.31
CA ALA A 110 -21.79 10.96 10.38
C ALA A 110 -21.97 11.50 11.83
N THR A 111 -22.12 10.61 12.83
CA THR A 111 -22.43 10.95 14.22
C THR A 111 -21.41 10.46 15.25
N GLU A 112 -20.61 9.43 14.96
CA GLU A 112 -19.62 8.85 15.87
C GLU A 112 -18.20 9.31 15.51
N SER A 113 -17.42 9.70 16.50
CA SER A 113 -15.99 9.99 16.36
C SER A 113 -15.15 9.38 17.49
N ILE A 114 -13.88 9.15 17.21
CA ILE A 114 -12.85 8.71 18.16
C ILE A 114 -11.73 9.75 18.21
N GLU A 115 -11.08 9.94 19.35
CA GLU A 115 -9.86 10.75 19.37
C GLU A 115 -8.67 9.96 18.81
N VAL A 116 -7.92 10.60 17.90
CA VAL A 116 -6.71 10.04 17.29
C VAL A 116 -5.58 11.10 17.32
N PRO A 117 -4.31 10.70 17.40
CA PRO A 117 -3.20 11.65 17.31
C PRO A 117 -3.06 12.15 15.87
N THR A 118 -3.43 13.42 15.66
CA THR A 118 -3.42 14.09 14.35
C THR A 118 -2.23 15.01 14.23
N MET A 119 -1.43 14.78 13.21
CA MET A 119 -0.22 15.53 12.87
C MET A 119 -0.60 16.83 12.16
N ASN A 120 0.01 17.95 12.53
CA ASN A 120 -0.32 19.26 11.96
C ASN A 120 0.90 19.93 11.32
N ILE A 121 0.75 20.39 10.07
CA ILE A 121 1.78 21.13 9.33
C ILE A 121 1.15 22.24 8.47
N LYS A 122 1.91 23.31 8.24
CA LYS A 122 1.57 24.37 7.26
C LYS A 122 2.77 24.61 6.37
N LYS A 123 2.66 24.20 5.10
CA LYS A 123 3.69 24.31 4.04
C LYS A 123 3.00 24.38 2.68
N HIS A 124 3.78 24.54 1.62
CA HIS A 124 3.29 24.41 0.25
C HIS A 124 3.20 22.93 -0.14
N PHE A 125 2.05 22.52 -0.67
CA PHE A 125 1.74 21.17 -1.18
C PHE A 125 0.99 21.28 -2.50
N ASN A 126 1.07 20.27 -3.36
CA ASN A 126 0.13 20.20 -4.50
C ASN A 126 -1.26 19.86 -3.95
N TYR A 127 -2.23 20.68 -4.30
CA TYR A 127 -3.62 20.60 -3.83
C TYR A 127 -4.58 20.85 -5.01
N GLY A 128 -5.78 20.29 -4.93
CA GLY A 128 -6.86 20.53 -5.88
C GLY A 128 -8.23 20.16 -5.30
N VAL A 129 -9.28 20.83 -5.78
CA VAL A 129 -10.68 20.50 -5.49
C VAL A 129 -11.30 19.91 -6.75
N PHE A 130 -12.03 18.81 -6.60
CA PHE A 130 -12.59 18.03 -7.70
C PHE A 130 -14.11 17.92 -7.52
N GLU A 131 -14.84 18.85 -8.14
CA GLU A 131 -16.30 18.88 -8.13
C GLU A 131 -16.89 17.60 -8.74
N GLU A 132 -16.23 17.02 -9.75
CA GLU A 132 -16.62 15.73 -10.33
C GLU A 132 -16.59 14.60 -9.28
N LEU A 133 -15.63 14.65 -8.34
CA LEU A 133 -15.52 13.70 -7.24
C LEU A 133 -16.39 14.05 -6.04
N ASN A 134 -16.71 15.33 -5.80
CA ASN A 134 -17.14 15.85 -4.50
C ASN A 134 -16.07 15.60 -3.41
N ALA A 135 -14.80 15.87 -3.77
CA ALA A 135 -13.64 15.61 -2.92
C ALA A 135 -12.52 16.65 -3.13
N SER A 136 -11.65 16.76 -2.14
CA SER A 136 -10.37 17.47 -2.22
C SER A 136 -9.20 16.49 -2.30
N ALA A 137 -8.15 16.84 -3.04
CA ALA A 137 -6.92 16.06 -3.15
C ALA A 137 -5.73 16.81 -2.53
N LEU A 138 -4.90 16.09 -1.78
CA LEU A 138 -3.62 16.56 -1.25
C LEU A 138 -2.51 15.61 -1.65
N GLU A 139 -1.37 16.14 -2.09
CA GLU A 139 -0.16 15.35 -2.36
C GLU A 139 0.96 15.62 -1.34
N LEU A 140 1.38 14.57 -0.66
CA LEU A 140 2.52 14.56 0.26
C LEU A 140 3.71 13.86 -0.42
N THR A 141 4.68 14.62 -0.92
CA THR A 141 5.86 14.05 -1.60
C THR A 141 6.88 13.48 -0.59
N TYR A 142 7.50 12.35 -0.93
CA TYR A 142 8.63 11.79 -0.17
C TYR A 142 9.96 12.47 -0.55
N SER A 143 11.02 12.17 0.21
CA SER A 143 12.32 12.85 0.13
C SER A 143 13.15 12.57 -1.13
N ASP A 144 12.78 11.57 -1.93
CA ASP A 144 13.33 11.32 -3.27
C ASP A 144 12.75 12.26 -4.34
N GLY A 145 11.49 12.69 -4.17
CA GLY A 145 10.72 13.50 -5.11
C GLY A 145 9.93 12.68 -6.15
N ASP A 146 10.26 11.40 -6.32
CA ASP A 146 9.65 10.49 -7.30
C ASP A 146 8.38 9.81 -6.77
N LEU A 147 8.33 9.54 -5.46
CA LEU A 147 7.16 8.97 -4.80
C LEU A 147 6.35 10.05 -4.07
N SER A 148 5.03 9.90 -4.06
CA SER A 148 4.15 10.69 -3.19
C SER A 148 3.00 9.86 -2.63
N MET A 149 2.47 10.28 -1.47
CA MET A 149 1.16 9.86 -1.02
C MET A 149 0.13 10.87 -1.54
N LEU A 150 -0.75 10.42 -2.42
CA LEU A 150 -1.97 11.13 -2.79
C LEU A 150 -3.07 10.77 -1.79
N ILE A 151 -3.75 11.75 -1.22
CA ILE A 151 -4.90 11.57 -0.34
C ILE A 151 -6.11 12.24 -0.98
N LEU A 152 -7.20 11.50 -1.11
CA LEU A 152 -8.49 11.97 -1.61
C LEU A 152 -9.50 11.94 -0.46
N LEU A 153 -9.85 13.13 0.02
CA LEU A 153 -10.77 13.36 1.12
C LEU A 153 -12.12 13.81 0.54
N PRO A 154 -13.22 13.06 0.73
CA PRO A 154 -14.56 13.53 0.38
C PRO A 154 -14.89 14.88 1.03
N ASN A 155 -15.89 15.58 0.50
CA ASN A 155 -16.45 16.78 1.15
C ASN A 155 -17.47 16.41 2.25
N GLU A 156 -17.95 15.16 2.26
CA GLU A 156 -18.98 14.63 3.16
C GLU A 156 -18.40 13.49 4.02
N ARG A 157 -18.72 13.47 5.32
CA ARG A 157 -18.12 12.53 6.30
C ARG A 157 -18.36 11.04 5.99
N ASP A 158 -19.40 10.74 5.24
CA ASP A 158 -19.77 9.40 4.80
C ASP A 158 -19.70 9.26 3.26
N GLY A 159 -19.09 10.22 2.56
CA GLY A 159 -18.96 10.29 1.09
C GLY A 159 -17.88 9.39 0.47
N LEU A 160 -17.18 8.59 1.27
CA LEU A 160 -16.10 7.72 0.78
C LEU A 160 -16.57 6.63 -0.20
N PRO A 161 -17.69 5.90 0.01
CA PRO A 161 -18.19 4.92 -0.97
C PRO A 161 -18.47 5.53 -2.35
N GLN A 162 -19.03 6.75 -2.38
CA GLN A 162 -19.34 7.48 -3.61
C GLN A 162 -18.07 7.99 -4.31
N LEU A 163 -17.01 8.30 -3.55
CA LEU A 163 -15.67 8.54 -4.08
C LEU A 163 -15.08 7.25 -4.68
N GLU A 164 -15.19 6.11 -4.00
CA GLU A 164 -14.71 4.80 -4.48
C GLU A 164 -15.40 4.35 -5.77
N GLU A 165 -16.71 4.55 -5.91
CA GLU A 165 -17.44 4.26 -7.16
C GLU A 165 -16.94 5.12 -8.33
N LYS A 166 -16.78 6.44 -8.11
CA LYS A 166 -16.32 7.37 -9.16
C LYS A 166 -14.89 7.09 -9.61
N LEU A 167 -14.00 6.72 -8.68
CA LEU A 167 -12.58 6.46 -8.96
C LEU A 167 -12.36 5.33 -9.98
N GLN A 168 -13.31 4.41 -10.14
CA GLN A 168 -13.27 3.35 -11.17
C GLN A 168 -13.25 3.91 -12.60
N SER A 169 -13.67 5.16 -12.82
CA SER A 169 -13.73 5.80 -14.14
C SER A 169 -12.69 6.90 -14.37
N ILE A 170 -11.85 7.22 -13.37
CA ILE A 170 -10.98 8.39 -13.39
C ILE A 170 -9.51 8.01 -13.64
N ASN A 171 -8.92 8.66 -14.65
CA ASN A 171 -7.48 8.64 -14.84
C ASN A 171 -6.78 9.51 -13.77
N ILE A 172 -5.97 8.86 -12.95
CA ILE A 172 -5.20 9.49 -11.86
C ILE A 172 -4.12 10.45 -12.38
N ALA A 173 -3.58 10.23 -13.58
CA ALA A 173 -2.65 11.17 -14.20
C ALA A 173 -3.35 12.51 -14.52
N ASP A 174 -4.61 12.46 -14.96
CA ASP A 174 -5.42 13.65 -15.24
C ASP A 174 -5.84 14.33 -13.93
N LEU A 175 -6.11 13.58 -12.86
CA LEU A 175 -6.36 14.12 -11.52
C LEU A 175 -5.13 14.87 -10.99
N THR A 176 -3.98 14.22 -10.96
CA THR A 176 -2.73 14.81 -10.41
C THR A 176 -2.21 15.98 -11.26
N SER A 177 -2.39 15.97 -12.58
CA SER A 177 -2.02 17.10 -13.45
C SER A 177 -2.87 18.36 -13.26
N LYS A 178 -4.08 18.24 -12.69
CA LYS A 178 -4.94 19.38 -12.29
C LYS A 178 -4.53 20.01 -10.94
N MET A 179 -3.69 19.33 -10.14
CA MET A 179 -3.27 19.82 -8.82
C MET A 179 -2.11 20.82 -8.95
N TYR A 180 -2.07 21.83 -8.07
CA TYR A 180 -1.03 22.85 -8.10
C TYR A 180 -0.58 23.27 -6.70
N SER A 181 0.69 23.70 -6.62
CA SER A 181 1.39 23.99 -5.36
C SER A 181 0.85 25.25 -4.68
N GLN A 182 0.30 25.08 -3.48
CA GLN A 182 -0.36 26.12 -2.68
C GLN A 182 -0.03 25.94 -1.19
N GLU A 183 -0.09 27.01 -0.39
CA GLU A 183 0.05 26.89 1.06
C GLU A 183 -1.21 26.29 1.68
N VAL A 184 -1.06 25.13 2.34
CA VAL A 184 -2.16 24.39 2.97
C VAL A 184 -1.85 24.13 4.45
N GLU A 185 -2.83 24.37 5.30
CA GLU A 185 -2.91 23.87 6.68
C GLU A 185 -3.41 22.42 6.65
N VAL A 186 -2.49 21.47 6.81
CA VAL A 186 -2.76 20.02 6.74
C VAL A 186 -2.84 19.45 8.15
N ALA A 187 -3.95 18.77 8.44
CA ALA A 187 -4.15 17.95 9.62
C ALA A 187 -4.42 16.50 9.17
N LEU A 188 -3.53 15.56 9.52
CA LEU A 188 -3.57 14.16 9.08
C LEU A 188 -3.41 13.22 10.29
N PRO A 189 -4.36 12.29 10.56
CA PRO A 189 -4.18 11.28 11.61
C PRO A 189 -2.93 10.42 11.34
N LYS A 190 -2.22 10.07 12.41
CA LYS A 190 -1.27 8.95 12.35
C LYS A 190 -2.06 7.66 12.17
N PHE A 191 -1.62 6.81 11.26
CA PHE A 191 -2.26 5.52 11.05
C PHE A 191 -1.25 4.43 10.66
N LYS A 192 -1.63 3.20 10.98
CA LYS A 192 -0.96 1.97 10.60
C LYS A 192 -2.02 1.03 10.04
N ILE A 193 -1.77 0.49 8.84
CA ILE A 193 -2.59 -0.56 8.24
C ILE A 193 -1.75 -1.83 8.12
N GLU A 194 -2.30 -2.91 8.63
CA GLU A 194 -1.94 -4.28 8.25
C GLU A 194 -3.13 -4.83 7.47
N PHE A 195 -2.93 -5.22 6.22
CA PHE A 195 -3.95 -5.81 5.35
C PHE A 195 -3.48 -7.19 4.90
N ASP A 196 -4.34 -8.20 4.99
CA ASP A 196 -4.05 -9.60 4.72
C ASP A 196 -5.27 -10.23 4.02
N VAL A 197 -5.06 -10.89 2.88
CA VAL A 197 -6.14 -11.47 2.07
C VAL A 197 -5.65 -12.65 1.21
N ASP A 198 -6.46 -13.72 1.16
CA ASP A 198 -6.37 -14.72 0.09
C ASP A 198 -7.15 -14.19 -1.12
N LEU A 199 -6.42 -13.83 -2.17
CA LEU A 199 -7.01 -13.21 -3.37
C LEU A 199 -7.83 -14.18 -4.23
N LYS A 200 -7.88 -15.48 -3.91
CA LYS A 200 -8.57 -16.50 -4.73
C LYS A 200 -9.99 -16.09 -5.14
N GLU A 201 -10.87 -15.79 -4.18
CA GLU A 201 -12.27 -15.45 -4.47
C GLU A 201 -12.40 -14.15 -5.29
N THR A 202 -11.51 -13.18 -5.07
CA THR A 202 -11.45 -11.93 -5.84
C THR A 202 -11.00 -12.19 -7.28
N LEU A 203 -9.97 -13.02 -7.48
CA LEU A 203 -9.45 -13.38 -8.79
C LEU A 203 -10.45 -14.25 -9.58
N GLU A 204 -11.19 -15.14 -8.90
CA GLU A 204 -12.33 -15.87 -9.48
C GLU A 204 -13.41 -14.92 -9.99
N LYS A 205 -13.83 -13.93 -9.19
CA LYS A 205 -14.81 -12.88 -9.59
C LYS A 205 -14.31 -11.99 -10.74
N LEU A 206 -13.00 -11.77 -10.83
CA LEU A 206 -12.34 -11.07 -11.95
C LEU A 206 -12.12 -11.94 -13.20
N GLY A 207 -12.67 -13.17 -13.23
CA GLY A 207 -12.64 -14.04 -14.41
C GLY A 207 -11.39 -14.91 -14.55
N MET A 208 -10.43 -14.82 -13.61
CA MET A 208 -9.21 -15.65 -13.61
C MET A 208 -9.43 -17.06 -13.00
N GLY A 209 -10.68 -17.43 -12.69
CA GLY A 209 -11.02 -18.63 -11.93
C GLY A 209 -10.43 -19.95 -12.42
N THR A 210 -10.17 -20.10 -13.72
CA THR A 210 -9.53 -21.28 -14.32
C THR A 210 -8.21 -21.65 -13.62
N MET A 211 -7.43 -20.65 -13.17
CA MET A 211 -6.11 -20.87 -12.54
C MET A 211 -6.17 -21.68 -11.24
N PHE A 212 -7.34 -21.80 -10.61
CA PHE A 212 -7.58 -22.53 -9.36
C PHE A 212 -8.21 -23.92 -9.59
N THR A 213 -8.25 -24.40 -10.83
CA THR A 213 -8.95 -25.64 -11.24
C THR A 213 -8.01 -26.62 -11.95
N ASP A 214 -8.46 -27.86 -12.10
CA ASP A 214 -7.85 -28.93 -12.91
C ASP A 214 -7.66 -28.56 -14.40
N LYS A 215 -8.29 -27.48 -14.86
CA LYS A 215 -8.19 -26.94 -16.23
C LYS A 215 -7.14 -25.84 -16.38
N ALA A 216 -6.38 -25.52 -15.33
CA ALA A 216 -5.29 -24.57 -15.40
C ALA A 216 -4.15 -25.12 -16.28
N ASP A 217 -3.74 -24.36 -17.29
CA ASP A 217 -2.53 -24.67 -18.06
C ASP A 217 -1.34 -23.89 -17.49
N PHE A 218 -0.53 -24.59 -16.71
CA PHE A 218 0.76 -24.14 -16.20
C PHE A 218 1.91 -24.99 -16.74
N SER A 219 1.74 -25.59 -17.92
CA SER A 219 2.71 -26.50 -18.55
C SER A 219 4.09 -25.88 -18.83
N GLU A 220 4.21 -24.55 -18.84
CA GLU A 220 5.48 -23.82 -18.95
C GLU A 220 6.13 -23.42 -17.61
N LEU A 221 5.54 -23.78 -16.47
CA LEU A 221 6.18 -23.58 -15.16
C LEU A 221 7.19 -24.68 -14.83
N LEU A 222 6.80 -25.96 -14.97
CA LEU A 222 7.55 -27.11 -14.44
C LEU A 222 7.93 -28.11 -15.54
N GLU A 223 8.98 -28.90 -15.32
CA GLU A 223 9.45 -29.91 -16.27
C GLU A 223 8.57 -31.16 -16.33
N GLN A 224 7.88 -31.47 -15.22
CA GLN A 224 6.97 -32.60 -15.08
C GLN A 224 5.62 -32.29 -15.75
N PRO A 225 4.99 -33.27 -16.44
CA PRO A 225 3.74 -33.08 -17.18
C PRO A 225 2.47 -33.15 -16.30
N ASP A 226 2.59 -33.15 -14.97
CA ASP A 226 1.45 -33.25 -14.07
C ASP A 226 0.56 -31.99 -14.17
N PRO A 227 -0.78 -32.12 -14.05
CA PRO A 227 -1.66 -30.97 -14.00
C PRO A 227 -1.42 -30.15 -12.72
N LEU A 228 -1.18 -28.87 -12.89
CA LEU A 228 -0.85 -27.91 -11.84
C LEU A 228 -1.92 -26.83 -11.79
N TYR A 229 -2.22 -26.34 -10.60
CA TYR A 229 -3.11 -25.20 -10.38
C TYR A 229 -2.64 -24.40 -9.19
N VAL A 230 -3.06 -23.13 -9.11
CA VAL A 230 -2.75 -22.26 -7.98
C VAL A 230 -3.59 -22.72 -6.79
N SER A 231 -2.93 -23.13 -5.71
CA SER A 231 -3.62 -23.57 -4.50
C SER A 231 -4.10 -22.35 -3.68
N LYS A 232 -3.24 -21.33 -3.54
CA LYS A 232 -3.52 -20.05 -2.84
C LYS A 232 -2.75 -18.88 -3.46
N VAL A 233 -3.30 -17.68 -3.33
CA VAL A 233 -2.63 -16.40 -3.64
C VAL A 233 -2.75 -15.51 -2.41
N VAL A 234 -1.68 -15.40 -1.62
CA VAL A 234 -1.70 -14.58 -0.41
C VAL A 234 -1.07 -13.22 -0.68
N HIS A 235 -1.83 -12.16 -0.43
CA HIS A 235 -1.38 -10.78 -0.51
C HIS A 235 -1.45 -10.14 0.87
N LYS A 236 -0.32 -9.57 1.33
CA LYS A 236 -0.24 -8.88 2.62
C LYS A 236 0.51 -7.56 2.47
N ALA A 237 -0.06 -6.48 3.00
CA ALA A 237 0.47 -5.14 2.86
C ALA A 237 0.60 -4.44 4.22
N PHE A 238 1.69 -3.70 4.37
CA PHE A 238 2.01 -2.92 5.55
C PHE A 238 2.33 -1.47 5.16
N ILE A 239 1.62 -0.52 5.77
CA ILE A 239 1.97 0.90 5.72
C ILE A 239 1.79 1.54 7.10
N GLU A 240 2.73 2.42 7.47
CA GLU A 240 2.76 3.15 8.72
C GLU A 240 3.05 4.63 8.40
N VAL A 241 2.19 5.52 8.88
CA VAL A 241 2.22 6.97 8.62
C VAL A 241 2.42 7.72 9.93
N ASN A 242 3.59 8.36 10.04
CA ASN A 242 3.98 9.18 11.18
C ASN A 242 4.65 10.50 10.73
N GLU A 243 5.07 11.31 11.71
CA GLU A 243 5.43 12.72 11.52
C GLU A 243 6.63 12.93 10.59
N GLU A 244 7.62 12.05 10.63
CA GLU A 244 8.82 12.17 9.79
C GLU A 244 8.64 11.46 8.44
N GLY A 245 7.50 10.80 8.24
CA GLY A 245 7.34 9.72 7.27
C GLY A 245 7.81 8.44 7.95
N THR A 246 9.13 8.28 8.13
CA THR A 246 9.70 7.27 9.04
C THR A 246 11.17 7.56 9.46
N GLU A 247 11.35 8.61 10.27
CA GLU A 247 12.62 9.21 10.79
C GLU A 247 13.65 9.67 9.72
N ALA A 248 14.25 10.86 9.76
CA ALA A 248 14.02 12.14 10.49
C ALA A 248 14.75 13.26 9.68
N ALA A 249 14.98 14.52 10.05
CA ALA A 249 14.58 15.38 11.17
C ALA A 249 14.41 16.83 10.64
N ALA A 250 13.94 17.79 11.47
CA ALA A 250 13.49 19.12 11.01
C ALA A 250 14.42 20.32 11.31
N ALA A 251 14.24 21.40 10.52
CA ALA A 251 14.48 22.79 10.91
C ALA A 251 13.73 23.76 9.96
N THR A 252 13.04 24.79 10.47
CA THR A 252 12.65 25.97 9.66
C THR A 252 12.77 27.28 10.44
N GLY A 253 13.25 28.34 9.79
CA GLY A 253 13.16 29.71 10.29
C GLY A 253 11.92 30.43 9.73
N MET A 254 11.43 31.45 10.44
CA MET A 254 10.30 32.28 10.02
C MET A 254 10.76 33.61 9.42
N MET A 255 10.05 34.08 8.40
CA MET A 255 9.89 35.51 8.13
C MET A 255 8.40 35.80 7.92
N ILE A 256 7.94 36.94 8.44
CA ILE A 256 6.55 37.37 8.35
C ILE A 256 6.48 38.56 7.39
N MET A 257 5.59 38.49 6.39
CA MET A 257 5.06 39.67 5.71
C MET A 257 3.54 39.56 5.70
N ALA A 258 2.86 40.65 6.07
CA ALA A 258 1.40 40.70 6.10
C ALA A 258 0.86 41.32 4.80
N MET A 259 0.07 40.55 4.07
CA MET A 259 -0.80 41.03 2.98
C MET A 259 -2.12 40.25 3.05
N CYS A 260 -3.24 40.96 2.82
CA CYS A 260 -4.62 40.48 2.60
C CYS A 260 -5.07 39.20 3.35
N TYR A 261 -6.10 39.32 4.20
CA TYR A 261 -6.77 38.17 4.82
C TYR A 261 -7.52 37.34 3.76
N MET A 262 -6.80 36.41 3.14
CA MET A 262 -7.38 35.21 2.52
C MET A 262 -7.41 34.14 3.61
N GLU A 263 -8.51 33.38 3.70
CA GLU A 263 -8.53 32.26 4.63
C GLU A 263 -7.53 31.19 4.17
N PRO A 264 -6.77 30.58 5.10
CA PRO A 264 -5.82 29.54 4.74
C PRO A 264 -6.57 28.31 4.22
N ILE A 265 -6.11 27.76 3.09
CA ILE A 265 -6.61 26.47 2.58
C ILE A 265 -6.34 25.41 3.64
N ARG A 266 -7.38 24.64 3.99
CA ARG A 266 -7.32 23.62 5.04
C ARG A 266 -7.65 22.24 4.46
N PHE A 267 -6.77 21.29 4.71
CA PHE A 267 -7.01 19.88 4.42
C PHE A 267 -6.99 19.12 5.75
N ILE A 268 -8.18 18.86 6.30
CA ILE A 268 -8.36 18.24 7.61
C ILE A 268 -8.95 16.85 7.38
N ALA A 269 -8.10 15.83 7.42
CA ALA A 269 -8.50 14.44 7.21
C ALA A 269 -9.12 13.85 8.50
N ASP A 270 -10.21 14.45 8.97
CA ASP A 270 -10.95 14.06 10.19
C ASP A 270 -12.05 13.02 9.95
N HIS A 271 -12.16 12.45 8.76
CA HIS A 271 -13.19 11.47 8.39
C HIS A 271 -12.68 10.57 7.25
N PRO A 272 -13.42 9.53 6.82
CA PRO A 272 -12.87 8.49 5.96
C PRO A 272 -12.38 8.98 4.60
N PHE A 273 -11.13 8.63 4.28
CA PHE A 273 -10.44 9.05 3.06
C PHE A 273 -9.83 7.87 2.30
N TYR A 274 -9.69 8.05 0.99
CA TYR A 274 -8.89 7.20 0.13
C TYR A 274 -7.45 7.72 0.08
N PHE A 275 -6.47 6.83 -0.03
CA PHE A 275 -5.08 7.23 -0.25
C PHE A 275 -4.35 6.25 -1.17
N ALA A 276 -3.30 6.73 -1.84
CA ALA A 276 -2.45 5.92 -2.69
C ALA A 276 -1.00 6.37 -2.66
N LEU A 277 -0.08 5.41 -2.81
CA LEU A 277 1.34 5.67 -3.10
C LEU A 277 1.51 5.72 -4.61
N TYR A 278 1.82 6.91 -5.12
CA TYR A 278 1.96 7.23 -6.54
C TYR A 278 3.44 7.29 -6.93
N ASP A 279 3.81 6.53 -7.96
CA ASP A 279 5.11 6.61 -8.63
C ASP A 279 5.00 7.56 -9.84
N LYS A 280 5.66 8.71 -9.76
CA LYS A 280 5.65 9.76 -10.79
C LYS A 280 6.48 9.43 -12.03
N LYS A 281 7.44 8.51 -11.92
CA LYS A 281 8.27 8.04 -13.04
C LYS A 281 7.53 7.04 -13.90
N GLN A 282 6.78 6.14 -13.26
CA GLN A 282 5.99 5.10 -13.93
C GLN A 282 4.54 5.52 -14.22
N ASN A 283 4.05 6.58 -13.56
CA ASN A 283 2.66 7.03 -13.61
C ASN A 283 1.66 5.94 -13.17
N VAL A 284 1.96 5.29 -12.04
CA VAL A 284 1.15 4.19 -11.48
C VAL A 284 0.97 4.35 -9.97
N PHE A 285 -0.09 3.73 -9.43
CA PHE A 285 -0.18 3.48 -7.99
C PHE A 285 0.59 2.20 -7.64
N ALA A 286 1.65 2.34 -6.83
CA ALA A 286 2.37 1.22 -6.24
C ALA A 286 1.59 0.56 -5.09
N PHE A 287 0.72 1.33 -4.43
CA PHE A 287 -0.19 0.87 -3.39
C PHE A 287 -1.40 1.80 -3.30
N ASN A 288 -2.55 1.30 -2.87
CA ASN A 288 -3.69 2.15 -2.50
C ASN A 288 -4.54 1.49 -1.42
N GLY A 289 -5.35 2.30 -0.74
CA GLY A 289 -6.19 1.86 0.36
C GLY A 289 -7.10 2.96 0.88
N ARG A 290 -7.75 2.68 2.01
CA ARG A 290 -8.76 3.54 2.61
C ARG A 290 -8.68 3.51 4.13
N ILE A 291 -8.93 4.65 4.76
CA ILE A 291 -8.99 4.78 6.23
C ILE A 291 -10.44 5.02 6.63
N TYR A 292 -11.11 4.00 7.16
CA TYR A 292 -12.41 4.18 7.85
C TYR A 292 -12.24 4.46 9.35
N ARG A 293 -11.12 4.05 9.94
CA ARG A 293 -10.79 4.20 11.36
C ARG A 293 -9.26 4.15 11.53
N PRO A 294 -8.58 5.24 11.91
CA PRO A 294 -7.15 5.21 12.19
C PRO A 294 -6.83 4.28 13.38
N THR A 295 -5.76 3.50 13.22
CA THR A 295 -5.19 2.59 14.24
C THR A 295 -3.67 2.80 14.31
N LEU A 296 -3.05 2.45 15.44
CA LEU A 296 -1.61 2.58 15.71
C LEU A 296 -0.98 1.21 15.95
#